data_AF-A0A524DJF2-F1
#
_entry.id   AF-A0A524DJF2-F1
#
_cell.length_a   1.000
_cell.length_b   1.000
_cell.length_c   1.000
_cell.angle_alpha   90.00
_cell.angle_beta   90.00
_cell.angle_gamma   90.00
#
_symmetry.space_group_name_H-M   'P 1'
#
loop_
_entity.id
_entity.type
_entity.pdbx_description
1 polymer ?
#
loop_
_entity_poly.entity_id
_entity_poly.type
_entity_poly.pdbx_seq_one_letter_code
_entity_poly.pdbx_strand_id
1 'polypeptide(L)'
;MFWTLYTYTPWNPQNKGKLAQVRLKSIKDKFGSTYPIISQQFLKDLYKNISKYDHYIHTKSIKRIIDPSNKDYSIQYWNLIWAMDAKERIYQFLVQRKEAKNKINIIIVALAPPQVVELIEKYQRDALLKILSLLNSPKQIKFLKLLFAQGKSLAETQQQFKIDKDDLQKIKMANYLKRQPNIEGQWFPNYAPKCPICGNFMKELEGYRFMFRKWVCPTCGYEKYQK
;
A
#
# COMPACT_ATOMS: atom_id res chain seq x y z
N MET A 1 21.98 7.39 6.13
CA MET A 1 20.70 7.34 6.87
C MET A 1 19.54 7.23 5.89
N PHE A 2 18.56 6.35 6.16
CA PHE A 2 17.46 6.05 5.23
C PHE A 2 16.09 6.26 5.85
N TRP A 3 15.19 6.86 5.09
CA TRP A 3 13.75 6.82 5.32
C TRP A 3 13.18 5.55 4.70
N THR A 4 12.20 4.95 5.39
CA THR A 4 11.51 3.76 4.89
C THR A 4 10.03 4.05 4.73
N LEU A 5 9.51 3.78 3.53
CA LEU A 5 8.11 3.97 3.18
C LEU A 5 7.50 2.62 2.80
N TYR A 6 6.30 2.35 3.32
CA TYR A 6 5.50 1.19 2.94
C TYR A 6 4.31 1.66 2.13
N THR A 7 4.14 1.08 0.94
CA THR A 7 3.08 1.48 0.00
C THR A 7 2.53 0.29 -0.76
N TYR A 8 1.25 0.31 -1.09
CA TYR A 8 0.68 -0.64 -2.04
C TYR A 8 1.06 -0.28 -3.47
N THR A 9 1.22 -1.30 -4.31
CA THR A 9 1.49 -1.13 -5.74
C THR A 9 0.34 -1.73 -6.55
N PRO A 10 -0.85 -1.09 -6.56
CA PRO A 10 -2.03 -1.68 -7.19
C PRO A 10 -1.88 -1.90 -8.71
N TRP A 11 -0.94 -1.18 -9.35
CA TRP A 11 -0.56 -1.36 -10.75
C TRP A 11 0.40 -2.52 -10.99
N ASN A 12 0.93 -3.18 -9.95
CA ASN A 12 1.75 -4.38 -10.09
C ASN A 12 0.86 -5.61 -9.82
N PRO A 13 0.48 -6.39 -10.87
CA PRO A 13 -0.41 -7.53 -10.72
C PRO A 13 0.12 -8.59 -9.75
N GLN A 14 1.45 -8.75 -9.69
CA GLN A 14 2.12 -9.75 -8.85
C GLN A 14 2.12 -9.38 -7.36
N ASN A 15 1.84 -8.10 -7.04
CA ASN A 15 1.86 -7.56 -5.69
C ASN A 15 0.51 -6.97 -5.24
N LYS A 16 -0.60 -7.37 -5.89
CA LYS A 16 -1.95 -6.98 -5.45
C LYS A 16 -2.16 -7.40 -3.99
N GLY A 17 -2.31 -6.41 -3.10
CA GLY A 17 -2.51 -6.62 -1.66
C GLY A 17 -1.24 -6.79 -0.83
N LYS A 18 -0.04 -6.77 -1.43
CA LYS A 18 1.24 -6.79 -0.68
C LYS A 18 1.80 -5.37 -0.52
N LEU A 19 2.29 -5.07 0.67
CA LEU A 19 3.01 -3.82 0.93
C LEU A 19 4.42 -3.92 0.35
N ALA A 20 4.76 -2.99 -0.54
CA ALA A 20 6.12 -2.80 -1.01
C ALA A 20 6.86 -1.85 -0.08
N GLN A 21 8.14 -2.15 0.17
CA GLN A 21 9.04 -1.31 0.94
C GLN A 21 9.91 -0.50 -0.02
N VAL A 22 9.96 0.82 0.20
CA VAL A 22 10.83 1.76 -0.53
C VAL A 22 11.78 2.40 0.48
N ARG A 23 13.09 2.34 0.20
CA ARG A 23 14.12 2.99 1.02
C ARG A 23 14.68 4.20 0.29
N LEU A 24 14.63 5.36 0.92
CA LEU A 24 15.13 6.61 0.35
C LEU A 24 16.22 7.19 1.24
N LYS A 25 17.30 7.71 0.64
CA LYS A 25 18.42 8.29 1.39
C LYS A 25 18.03 9.69 1.87
N SER A 26 18.18 9.94 3.17
CA SER A 26 17.92 11.26 3.76
C SER A 26 18.87 12.31 3.15
N ILE A 27 18.37 13.50 2.90
CA ILE A 27 19.16 14.62 2.37
C ILE A 27 19.39 15.76 3.37
N LYS A 28 19.03 15.56 4.65
CA LYS A 28 19.12 16.58 5.72
C LYS A 28 20.50 17.24 5.78
N ASP A 29 21.54 16.41 5.68
CA ASP A 29 22.93 16.85 5.88
C ASP A 29 23.54 17.41 4.59
N LYS A 30 22.79 17.43 3.47
CA LYS A 30 23.29 17.83 2.16
C LYS A 30 23.05 19.30 1.82
N PHE A 31 22.28 20.00 2.65
CA PHE A 31 21.93 21.42 2.48
C PHE A 31 22.15 22.24 3.76
N GLY A 32 23.17 21.92 4.55
CA GLY A 32 23.52 22.71 5.74
C GLY A 32 22.49 22.57 6.87
N SER A 33 22.22 21.34 7.29
CA SER A 33 21.35 20.96 8.42
C SER A 33 19.84 21.18 8.25
N THR A 34 19.42 21.74 7.11
CA THR A 34 18.00 21.96 6.78
C THR A 34 17.61 21.24 5.50
N TYR A 35 16.35 20.82 5.43
CA TYR A 35 15.80 20.23 4.22
C TYR A 35 15.46 21.34 3.20
N PRO A 36 15.70 21.11 1.90
CA PRO A 36 15.29 22.08 0.88
C PRO A 36 13.76 22.19 0.81
N ILE A 37 13.30 23.43 0.73
CA ILE A 37 11.88 23.78 0.65
C ILE A 37 11.57 24.18 -0.79
N ILE A 38 10.50 23.63 -1.36
CA ILE A 38 10.00 23.97 -2.68
C ILE A 38 8.62 24.63 -2.59
N SER A 39 8.34 25.48 -3.58
CA SER A 39 7.09 26.24 -3.66
C SER A 39 5.88 25.33 -3.88
N GLN A 40 4.74 25.70 -3.31
CA GLN A 40 3.45 25.08 -3.59
C GLN A 40 3.13 25.02 -5.09
N GLN A 41 3.62 25.99 -5.87
CA GLN A 41 3.39 26.06 -7.31
C GLN A 41 3.84 24.78 -8.01
N PHE A 42 4.95 24.17 -7.58
CA PHE A 42 5.43 22.91 -8.13
C PHE A 42 4.38 21.79 -8.07
N LEU A 43 3.71 21.62 -6.91
CA LEU A 43 2.65 20.62 -6.80
C LEU A 43 1.41 21.01 -7.61
N LYS A 44 1.05 22.29 -7.67
CA LYS A 44 -0.07 22.76 -8.50
C LYS A 44 0.15 22.42 -9.98
N ASP A 45 1.37 22.62 -10.47
CA ASP A 45 1.74 22.28 -11.84
C ASP A 45 1.72 20.77 -12.09
N LEU A 46 2.20 19.96 -11.13
CA LEU A 46 2.06 18.51 -11.20
C LEU A 46 0.60 18.07 -11.24
N TYR A 47 -0.28 18.64 -10.42
CA TYR A 47 -1.71 18.33 -10.44
C TYR A 47 -2.36 18.70 -11.78
N LYS A 48 -1.98 19.84 -12.36
CA LYS A 48 -2.43 20.25 -13.70
C LYS A 48 -1.96 19.27 -14.77
N ASN A 49 -0.77 18.69 -14.64
CA ASN A 49 -0.28 17.67 -15.55
C ASN A 49 -1.03 16.34 -15.36
N ILE A 50 -1.29 15.93 -14.11
CA ILE A 50 -2.09 14.74 -13.79
C ILE A 50 -3.50 14.80 -14.39
N SER A 51 -4.11 15.98 -14.47
CA SER A 51 -5.43 16.11 -15.10
C SER A 51 -5.41 16.16 -16.63
N LYS A 52 -4.22 16.25 -17.25
CA LYS A 52 -4.07 16.48 -18.70
C LYS A 52 -3.36 15.35 -19.45
N TYR A 53 -2.52 14.58 -18.77
CA TYR A 53 -1.65 13.60 -19.41
C TYR A 53 -1.76 12.25 -18.71
N ASP A 54 -2.10 11.20 -19.44
CA ASP A 54 -2.37 9.86 -18.89
C ASP A 54 -1.16 9.21 -18.22
N HIS A 55 0.05 9.59 -18.62
CA HIS A 55 1.29 9.12 -18.01
C HIS A 55 1.63 9.84 -16.70
N TYR A 56 0.83 10.83 -16.29
CA TYR A 56 0.87 11.46 -14.97
C TYR A 56 -0.34 11.00 -14.15
N ILE A 57 -0.08 10.21 -13.11
CA ILE A 57 -1.16 9.63 -12.30
C ILE A 57 -0.96 9.93 -10.83
N HIS A 58 -2.07 9.92 -10.08
CA HIS A 58 -2.04 9.92 -8.63
C HIS A 58 -2.61 8.62 -8.07
N THR A 59 -2.13 8.20 -6.90
CA THR A 59 -2.66 7.01 -6.24
C THR A 59 -2.55 7.10 -4.72
N LYS A 60 -3.66 6.89 -4.01
CA LYS A 60 -3.65 6.72 -2.56
C LYS A 60 -3.12 5.33 -2.23
N SER A 61 -1.90 5.24 -1.70
CA SER A 61 -1.20 3.96 -1.54
C SER A 61 -0.21 3.91 -0.36
N ILE A 62 0.27 5.06 0.13
CA ILE A 62 1.20 5.12 1.27
C ILE A 62 0.46 4.66 2.52
N LYS A 63 1.09 3.78 3.29
CA LYS A 63 0.54 3.18 4.51
C LYS A 63 1.38 3.38 5.76
N ARG A 64 2.69 3.61 5.62
CA ARG A 64 3.58 3.86 6.77
C ARG A 64 4.84 4.58 6.33
N ILE A 65 5.33 5.49 7.17
CA ILE A 65 6.60 6.20 6.97
C ILE A 65 7.39 6.12 8.27
N ILE A 66 8.64 5.70 8.14
CA ILE A 66 9.58 5.56 9.25
C ILE A 66 10.82 6.39 8.91
N ASP A 67 11.26 7.20 9.86
CA ASP A 67 12.47 7.99 9.72
C ASP A 67 13.75 7.15 9.98
N PRO A 68 14.94 7.72 9.78
CA PRO A 68 16.19 7.03 10.05
C PRO A 68 16.42 6.64 11.51
N SER A 69 15.68 7.23 12.44
CA SER A 69 15.73 6.96 13.89
C SER A 69 14.66 5.95 14.33
N ASN A 70 14.01 5.26 13.37
CA ASN A 70 12.90 4.33 13.58
C ASN A 70 11.62 4.95 14.18
N LYS A 71 11.45 6.27 14.09
CA LYS A 71 10.23 6.96 14.48
C LYS A 71 9.17 6.86 13.38
N ASP A 72 7.96 6.50 13.78
CA ASP A 72 6.79 6.46 12.90
C ASP A 72 6.16 7.84 12.77
N TYR A 73 5.69 8.17 11.56
CA TYR A 73 5.07 9.45 11.25
C TYR A 73 3.65 9.26 10.73
N SER A 74 2.75 10.17 11.10
CA SER A 74 1.44 10.25 10.46
C SER A 74 1.62 10.53 8.96
N ILE A 75 0.95 9.74 8.14
CA ILE A 75 1.18 9.69 6.70
C ILE A 75 0.47 10.81 5.92
N GLN A 76 -0.52 11.48 6.53
CA GLN A 76 -1.44 12.40 5.83
C GLN A 76 -0.74 13.56 5.10
N TYR A 77 0.38 14.01 5.67
CA TYR A 77 1.15 15.14 5.14
C TYR A 77 2.27 14.72 4.19
N TRP A 78 2.41 13.43 3.89
CA TRP A 78 3.50 12.93 3.09
C TRP A 78 3.06 12.49 1.70
N ASN A 79 3.92 12.74 0.72
CA ASN A 79 3.77 12.24 -0.63
C ASN A 79 5.08 11.62 -1.10
N LEU A 80 4.97 10.60 -1.95
CA LEU A 80 6.10 10.08 -2.71
C LEU A 80 5.86 10.42 -4.19
N ILE A 81 6.81 11.14 -4.79
CA ILE A 81 6.86 11.32 -6.24
C ILE A 81 7.73 10.19 -6.79
N TRP A 82 7.20 9.41 -7.71
CA TRP A 82 7.96 8.37 -8.42
C TRP A 82 7.82 8.58 -9.92
N ALA A 83 8.92 8.90 -10.59
CA ALA A 83 8.92 9.21 -12.01
C ALA A 83 10.04 8.47 -12.76
N MET A 84 9.86 8.38 -14.06
CA MET A 84 10.86 7.97 -15.02
C MET A 84 10.80 8.91 -16.21
N ASP A 85 11.96 9.39 -16.65
CA ASP A 85 12.03 10.26 -17.83
C ASP A 85 12.13 9.46 -19.14
N ALA A 86 12.13 10.17 -20.27
CA ALA A 86 12.26 9.58 -21.60
C ALA A 86 13.61 8.88 -21.84
N LYS A 87 14.62 9.14 -20.99
CA LYS A 87 15.93 8.47 -21.00
C LYS A 87 16.02 7.34 -19.98
N GLU A 88 14.87 6.90 -19.46
CA GLU A 88 14.72 5.80 -18.50
C GLU A 88 15.42 6.04 -17.15
N ARG A 89 15.72 7.29 -16.82
CA ARG A 89 16.28 7.67 -15.51
C ARG A 89 15.15 7.75 -14.50
N ILE A 90 15.33 7.09 -13.36
CA ILE A 90 14.33 7.00 -12.29
C ILE A 90 14.56 8.10 -11.25
N TYR A 91 13.46 8.67 -10.77
CA TYR A 91 13.43 9.72 -9.75
C TYR A 91 12.42 9.37 -8.68
N GLN A 92 12.84 9.34 -7.42
CA GLN A 92 11.98 9.13 -6.26
C GLN A 92 12.24 10.22 -5.22
N PHE A 93 11.18 10.95 -4.86
CA PHE A 93 11.24 12.06 -3.91
C PHE A 93 10.20 11.84 -2.82
N LEU A 94 10.66 11.67 -1.58
CA LEU A 94 9.81 11.73 -0.41
C LEU A 94 9.69 13.19 0.03
N VAL A 95 8.45 13.70 0.02
CA VAL A 95 8.16 15.09 0.38
C VAL A 95 7.15 15.16 1.52
N GLN A 96 7.36 16.13 2.42
CA GLN A 96 6.45 16.45 3.51
C GLN A 96 5.80 17.81 3.23
N ARG A 97 4.47 17.86 3.27
CA ARG A 97 3.70 19.10 3.26
C ARG A 97 3.68 19.68 4.67
N LYS A 98 4.03 20.94 4.82
CA LYS A 98 3.94 21.67 6.08
C LYS A 98 3.17 22.96 5.84
N GLU A 99 2.10 23.14 6.61
CA GLU A 99 1.35 24.39 6.62
C GLU A 99 2.02 25.36 7.60
N ALA A 100 2.33 26.56 7.13
CA ALA A 100 2.86 27.63 7.96
C ALA A 100 2.31 28.97 7.46
N LYS A 101 1.64 29.74 8.34
CA LYS A 101 1.20 31.12 8.08
C LYS A 101 0.45 31.27 6.74
N ASN A 102 -0.59 30.46 6.52
CA ASN A 102 -1.40 30.43 5.29
C ASN A 102 -0.64 30.09 4.00
N LYS A 103 0.59 29.56 4.10
CA LYS A 103 1.36 29.05 2.97
C LYS A 103 1.66 27.57 3.16
N ILE A 104 1.42 26.78 2.12
CA ILE A 104 1.80 25.37 2.08
C ILE A 104 3.24 25.30 1.57
N ASN A 105 4.15 24.89 2.45
CA ASN A 105 5.54 24.62 2.09
C ASN A 105 5.69 23.11 1.85
N ILE A 106 6.50 22.74 0.86
CA ILE A 106 6.81 21.35 0.57
C ILE A 106 8.29 21.14 0.88
N ILE A 107 8.57 20.24 1.80
CA ILE A 107 9.92 19.93 2.27
C ILE A 107 10.35 18.64 1.59
N ILE A 108 11.50 18.63 0.92
CA ILE A 108 12.06 17.40 0.35
C ILE A 108 12.94 16.74 1.40
N VAL A 109 12.59 15.52 1.77
CA VAL A 109 13.16 14.85 2.95
C VAL A 109 14.15 13.76 2.55
N ALA A 110 13.83 12.98 1.52
CA ALA A 110 14.67 11.87 1.10
C ALA A 110 14.52 11.58 -0.40
N LEU A 111 15.58 11.03 -0.98
CA LEU A 111 15.69 10.80 -2.41
C LEU A 111 16.16 9.39 -2.74
N ALA A 112 15.77 8.89 -3.90
CA ALA A 112 16.29 7.70 -4.53
C ALA A 112 16.18 7.85 -6.07
N PRO A 113 16.94 7.06 -6.85
CA PRO A 113 18.01 6.14 -6.44
C PRO A 113 19.28 6.88 -5.97
N PRO A 114 20.33 6.18 -5.49
CA PRO A 114 21.55 6.81 -4.95
C PRO A 114 22.21 7.82 -5.88
N GLN A 115 22.15 7.60 -7.20
CA GLN A 115 22.72 8.49 -8.21
C GLN A 115 22.07 9.88 -8.20
N VAL A 116 20.76 9.97 -7.90
CA VAL A 116 20.06 11.26 -7.75
C VAL A 116 20.59 12.01 -6.52
N VAL A 117 20.88 11.27 -5.45
CA VAL A 117 21.45 11.84 -4.24
C VAL A 117 22.85 12.37 -4.54
N GLU A 118 23.71 11.57 -5.17
CA GLU A 118 25.07 11.98 -5.56
C GLU A 118 25.06 13.23 -6.45
N LEU A 119 24.12 13.32 -7.40
CA LEU A 119 23.97 14.50 -8.25
C LEU A 119 23.64 15.75 -7.43
N ILE A 120 22.76 15.62 -6.44
CA ILE A 120 22.38 16.72 -5.54
C ILE A 120 23.48 17.03 -4.52
N GLU A 121 24.26 16.04 -4.08
CA GLU A 121 25.43 16.28 -3.24
C GLU A 121 26.48 17.12 -4.00
N LYS A 122 26.68 16.84 -5.29
CA LYS A 122 27.66 17.53 -6.14
C LYS A 122 27.22 18.92 -6.58
N TYR A 123 25.96 19.08 -6.99
CA TYR A 123 25.46 20.31 -7.63
C TYR A 123 24.35 21.00 -6.85
N GLN A 124 23.97 20.48 -5.68
CA GLN A 124 23.04 21.08 -4.72
C GLN A 124 21.74 21.58 -5.36
N ARG A 125 21.45 22.87 -5.23
CA ARG A 125 20.20 23.51 -5.66
C ARG A 125 20.03 23.45 -7.18
N ASP A 126 21.10 23.53 -7.95
CA ASP A 126 21.01 23.55 -9.41
C ASP A 126 20.56 22.21 -9.98
N ALA A 127 21.10 21.11 -9.46
CA ALA A 127 20.62 19.78 -9.81
C ALA A 127 19.16 19.59 -9.39
N LEU A 128 18.81 20.03 -8.18
CA LEU A 128 17.45 19.92 -7.67
C LEU A 128 16.45 20.68 -8.56
N LEU A 129 16.74 21.93 -8.91
CA LEU A 129 15.89 22.75 -9.77
C LEU A 129 15.73 22.12 -11.16
N LYS A 130 16.82 21.64 -11.77
CA LYS A 130 16.76 20.96 -13.07
C LYS A 130 15.89 19.71 -13.03
N ILE A 131 16.00 18.90 -11.98
CA ILE A 131 15.15 17.71 -11.82
C ILE A 131 13.68 18.12 -11.63
N LEU A 132 13.39 19.09 -10.76
CA LEU A 132 12.01 19.53 -10.53
C LEU A 132 11.37 20.10 -11.80
N SER A 133 12.11 20.86 -12.61
CA SER A 133 11.66 21.35 -13.92
C SER A 133 11.39 20.20 -14.90
N LEU A 134 12.27 19.19 -14.91
CA LEU A 134 12.07 17.97 -15.71
C LEU A 134 10.79 17.22 -15.31
N LEU A 135 10.53 17.05 -14.01
CA LEU A 135 9.33 16.39 -13.50
C LEU A 135 8.03 17.10 -13.93
N ASN A 136 8.09 18.42 -14.16
CA ASN A 136 6.99 19.24 -14.67
C ASN A 136 6.95 19.37 -16.19
N SER A 137 7.76 18.62 -16.94
CA SER A 137 7.84 18.66 -18.40
C SER A 137 7.24 17.40 -19.04
N PRO A 138 5.94 17.36 -19.37
CA PRO A 138 5.24 16.14 -19.79
C PRO A 138 5.86 15.44 -21.01
N LYS A 139 6.43 16.21 -21.94
CA LYS A 139 7.10 15.70 -23.15
C LYS A 139 8.37 14.89 -22.85
N GLN A 140 8.98 15.09 -21.68
CA GLN A 140 10.24 14.47 -21.29
C GLN A 140 10.05 13.37 -20.24
N ILE A 141 8.80 13.11 -19.82
CA ILE A 141 8.47 12.13 -18.79
C ILE A 141 7.79 10.93 -19.42
N LYS A 142 8.31 9.73 -19.15
CA LYS A 142 7.71 8.45 -19.56
C LYS A 142 6.57 8.09 -18.62
N PHE A 143 6.75 8.30 -17.32
CA PHE A 143 5.66 8.29 -16.34
C PHE A 143 5.99 9.11 -15.10
N LEU A 144 4.96 9.62 -14.42
CA LEU A 144 5.05 10.18 -13.09
C LEU A 144 3.87 9.72 -12.24
N LYS A 145 4.15 9.14 -11.09
CA LYS A 145 3.17 8.74 -10.08
C LYS A 145 3.34 9.60 -8.85
N LEU A 146 2.25 10.23 -8.42
CA LEU A 146 2.17 10.93 -7.15
C LEU A 146 1.41 10.07 -6.15
N LEU A 147 2.13 9.47 -5.21
CA LEU A 147 1.58 8.59 -4.20
C LEU A 147 1.20 9.40 -2.96
N PHE A 148 -0.04 9.22 -2.53
CA PHE A 148 -0.62 9.85 -1.34
C PHE A 148 -0.85 8.85 -0.22
N ALA A 149 -1.06 9.36 0.98
CA ALA A 149 -1.62 8.60 2.10
C ALA A 149 -2.92 7.87 1.72
N GLN A 150 -3.03 6.61 2.12
CA GLN A 150 -4.25 5.83 1.99
C GLN A 150 -4.86 5.58 3.37
N GLY A 151 -5.88 6.36 3.73
CA GLY A 151 -6.56 6.22 5.02
C GLY A 151 -5.61 6.47 6.20
N LYS A 152 -5.85 5.77 7.32
CA LYS A 152 -4.98 5.82 8.50
C LYS A 152 -3.66 5.06 8.26
N SER A 153 -2.61 5.46 8.95
CA SER A 153 -1.32 4.75 8.90
C SER A 153 -1.44 3.35 9.52
N LEU A 154 -0.52 2.44 9.20
CA LEU A 154 -0.47 1.13 9.84
C LEU A 154 -0.23 1.24 11.35
N ALA A 155 0.57 2.21 11.79
CA ALA A 155 0.80 2.47 13.22
C ALA A 155 -0.46 3.00 13.91
N GLU A 156 -1.20 3.92 13.28
CA GLU A 156 -2.49 4.42 13.78
C GLU A 156 -3.53 3.29 13.82
N THR A 157 -3.54 2.41 12.83
CA THR A 157 -4.42 1.24 12.78
C THR A 157 -4.07 0.26 13.91
N GLN A 158 -2.79 -0.04 14.11
CA GLN A 158 -2.31 -0.90 15.21
C GLN A 158 -2.59 -0.29 16.59
N GLN A 159 -2.57 1.05 16.73
CA GLN A 159 -2.93 1.73 17.98
C GLN A 159 -4.45 1.73 18.24
N GLN A 160 -5.29 1.79 17.21
CA GLN A 160 -6.74 1.60 17.36
C GLN A 160 -7.12 0.16 17.70
N PHE A 161 -6.33 -0.81 17.22
CA PHE A 161 -6.38 -2.20 17.68
C PHE A 161 -5.45 -2.41 18.89
N LYS A 162 -5.44 -1.50 19.87
CA LYS A 162 -5.12 -1.92 21.25
C LYS A 162 -6.26 -2.83 21.67
N ILE A 163 -6.12 -4.12 21.33
CA ILE A 163 -7.01 -5.17 21.80
C ILE A 163 -7.00 -5.04 23.33
N ASP A 164 -8.16 -4.72 23.90
CA ASP A 164 -8.34 -4.70 25.34
C ASP A 164 -7.93 -6.08 25.88
N LYS A 165 -7.38 -6.15 27.09
CA LYS A 165 -6.98 -7.46 27.65
C LYS A 165 -8.16 -8.44 27.65
N ASP A 166 -9.39 -7.92 27.78
CA ASP A 166 -10.64 -8.65 27.66
C ASP A 166 -10.93 -9.15 26.23
N ASP A 167 -10.64 -8.36 25.20
CA ASP A 167 -10.80 -8.78 23.81
C ASP A 167 -9.71 -9.77 23.39
N LEU A 168 -8.51 -9.68 23.97
CA LEU A 168 -7.44 -10.66 23.84
C LEU A 168 -7.85 -11.99 24.48
N GLN A 169 -8.55 -11.94 25.62
CA GLN A 169 -9.15 -13.12 26.22
C GLN A 169 -10.28 -13.69 25.38
N LYS A 170 -11.15 -12.88 24.78
CA LYS A 170 -12.22 -13.35 23.87
C LYS A 170 -11.67 -13.96 22.58
N ILE A 171 -10.60 -13.40 22.00
CA ILE A 171 -9.92 -13.97 20.82
C ILE A 171 -9.21 -15.27 21.19
N LYS A 172 -8.56 -15.35 22.36
CA LYS A 172 -7.98 -16.60 22.87
C LYS A 172 -9.06 -17.65 23.15
N MET A 173 -10.19 -17.25 23.73
CA MET A 173 -11.34 -18.12 24.00
C MET A 173 -11.97 -18.61 22.68
N ALA A 174 -12.18 -17.73 21.70
CA ALA A 174 -12.69 -18.12 20.38
C ALA A 174 -11.71 -19.04 19.62
N ASN A 175 -10.40 -18.80 19.74
CA ASN A 175 -9.39 -19.68 19.16
C ASN A 175 -9.21 -20.99 19.93
N TYR A 176 -9.47 -21.00 21.24
CA TYR A 176 -9.52 -22.19 22.08
C TYR A 176 -10.75 -23.03 21.74
N LEU A 177 -11.93 -22.42 21.65
CA LEU A 177 -13.19 -23.05 21.24
C LEU A 177 -13.13 -23.57 19.80
N LYS A 178 -12.46 -22.85 18.88
CA LYS A 178 -12.20 -23.35 17.53
C LYS A 178 -11.32 -24.60 17.52
N ARG A 179 -10.49 -24.83 18.55
CA ARG A 179 -9.60 -26.00 18.65
C ARG A 179 -10.21 -27.16 19.42
N GLN A 180 -11.41 -26.98 19.99
CA GLN A 180 -12.13 -28.05 20.65
C GLN A 180 -13.21 -28.58 19.70
N PRO A 181 -13.19 -29.87 19.34
CA PRO A 181 -14.32 -30.47 18.67
C PRO A 181 -15.56 -30.41 19.57
N ASN A 182 -16.76 -30.34 18.97
CA ASN A 182 -17.99 -30.58 19.72
C ASN A 182 -18.00 -32.02 20.30
N ILE A 183 -19.03 -32.36 21.09
CA ILE A 183 -19.20 -33.68 21.74
C ILE A 183 -19.13 -34.85 20.72
N GLU A 184 -19.26 -34.56 19.42
CA GLU A 184 -19.20 -35.50 18.29
C GLU A 184 -17.93 -35.41 17.42
N GLY A 185 -16.91 -34.62 17.77
CA GLY A 185 -15.63 -34.60 17.03
C GLY A 185 -15.54 -33.60 15.87
N GLN A 186 -16.54 -32.72 15.65
CA GLN A 186 -16.63 -31.87 14.44
C GLN A 186 -16.28 -30.40 14.70
N TRP A 187 -15.52 -29.79 13.76
CA TRP A 187 -14.94 -28.43 13.91
C TRP A 187 -15.91 -27.29 13.57
N PHE A 188 -16.96 -27.53 12.78
CA PHE A 188 -18.05 -26.59 12.46
C PHE A 188 -19.30 -27.40 12.06
N PRO A 189 -20.54 -26.92 12.33
CA PRO A 189 -21.74 -27.60 11.85
C PRO A 189 -21.71 -27.64 10.32
N ASN A 190 -21.50 -28.83 9.77
CA ASN A 190 -21.53 -29.05 8.34
C ASN A 190 -23.00 -29.07 7.89
N TYR A 191 -23.47 -27.95 7.33
CA TYR A 191 -24.85 -27.83 6.81
C TYR A 191 -25.06 -28.62 5.50
N ALA A 192 -24.09 -29.43 5.07
CA ALA A 192 -24.24 -30.31 3.94
C ALA A 192 -25.36 -31.35 4.19
N PRO A 193 -26.21 -31.65 3.18
CA PRO A 193 -27.21 -32.69 3.32
C PRO A 193 -26.56 -34.07 3.53
N LYS A 194 -27.15 -34.88 4.41
CA LYS A 194 -26.74 -36.28 4.58
C LYS A 194 -27.26 -37.13 3.43
N CYS A 195 -26.44 -38.08 3.00
CA CYS A 195 -26.83 -39.09 2.03
C CYS A 195 -27.92 -40.00 2.63
N PRO A 196 -29.07 -40.18 1.96
CA PRO A 196 -30.14 -41.03 2.46
C PRO A 196 -29.79 -42.52 2.48
N ILE A 197 -28.75 -42.94 1.74
CA ILE A 197 -28.32 -44.34 1.64
C ILE A 197 -27.34 -44.71 2.75
N CYS A 198 -26.32 -43.89 2.99
CA CYS A 198 -25.22 -44.25 3.90
C CYS A 198 -25.01 -43.27 5.07
N GLY A 199 -25.85 -42.24 5.20
CA GLY A 199 -25.80 -41.27 6.32
C GLY A 199 -24.63 -40.29 6.29
N ASN A 200 -23.65 -40.48 5.40
CA ASN A 200 -22.50 -39.57 5.24
C ASN A 200 -22.89 -38.24 4.59
N PHE A 201 -22.15 -37.18 4.92
CA PHE A 201 -22.34 -35.86 4.32
C PHE A 201 -22.04 -35.88 2.81
N MET A 202 -22.94 -35.32 2.02
CA MET A 202 -22.76 -35.18 0.57
C MET A 202 -21.85 -33.98 0.26
N LYS A 203 -21.09 -34.06 -0.84
CA LYS A 203 -20.25 -32.96 -1.34
C LYS A 203 -20.93 -32.29 -2.54
N GLU A 204 -20.88 -30.96 -2.60
CA GLU A 204 -21.33 -30.21 -3.77
C GLU A 204 -20.27 -30.29 -4.87
N LEU A 205 -20.68 -30.62 -6.10
CA LEU A 205 -19.81 -30.54 -7.27
C LEU A 205 -19.90 -29.14 -7.87
N GLU A 206 -18.89 -28.31 -7.60
CA GLU A 206 -18.75 -26.99 -8.21
C GLU A 206 -18.49 -27.13 -9.73
N GLY A 207 -19.34 -26.52 -10.56
CA GLY A 207 -19.13 -26.42 -12.02
C GLY A 207 -20.20 -27.05 -12.92
N TYR A 208 -21.26 -27.65 -12.38
CA TYR A 208 -22.37 -28.18 -13.21
C TYR A 208 -23.40 -27.08 -13.53
N ARG A 209 -23.48 -26.68 -14.81
CA ARG A 209 -24.48 -25.79 -15.46
C ARG A 209 -25.27 -24.83 -14.55
N PHE A 210 -24.87 -23.55 -14.54
CA PHE A 210 -25.53 -22.24 -14.24
C PHE A 210 -26.92 -22.11 -13.58
N MET A 211 -27.54 -23.15 -13.03
CA MET A 211 -28.79 -23.09 -12.27
C MET A 211 -29.11 -24.37 -11.45
N PHE A 212 -28.26 -25.41 -11.48
CA PHE A 212 -28.52 -26.66 -10.74
C PHE A 212 -27.32 -27.05 -9.87
N ARG A 213 -27.52 -27.14 -8.55
CA ARG A 213 -26.49 -27.66 -7.64
C ARG A 213 -26.59 -29.18 -7.59
N LYS A 214 -25.50 -29.87 -7.93
CA LYS A 214 -25.41 -31.33 -7.88
C LYS A 214 -24.63 -31.74 -6.63
N TRP A 215 -25.28 -32.48 -5.75
CA TRP A 215 -24.67 -33.08 -4.57
C TRP A 215 -24.33 -34.54 -4.86
N VAL A 216 -23.13 -34.99 -4.51
CA VAL A 216 -22.70 -36.38 -4.68
C VAL A 216 -22.15 -36.92 -3.36
N CYS A 217 -22.57 -38.12 -2.98
CA CYS A 217 -22.03 -38.83 -1.84
C CYS A 217 -20.67 -39.45 -2.20
N PRO A 218 -19.59 -39.12 -1.49
CA PRO A 218 -18.26 -39.66 -1.79
C PRO A 218 -18.13 -41.15 -1.46
N THR A 219 -19.00 -41.70 -0.60
CA THR A 219 -18.89 -43.08 -0.10
C THR A 219 -19.67 -44.08 -0.96
N CYS A 220 -20.86 -43.71 -1.43
CA CYS A 220 -21.74 -44.63 -2.17
C CYS A 220 -22.11 -44.14 -3.58
N GLY A 221 -21.63 -42.97 -3.99
CA GLY A 221 -21.90 -42.41 -5.32
C GLY A 221 -23.32 -41.85 -5.51
N TYR A 222 -24.18 -41.86 -4.48
CA TYR A 222 -25.53 -41.31 -4.57
C TYR A 222 -25.52 -39.83 -4.97
N GLU A 223 -26.33 -39.46 -5.98
CA GLU A 223 -26.42 -38.10 -6.50
C GLU A 223 -27.79 -37.48 -6.22
N LYS A 224 -27.81 -36.21 -5.82
CA LYS A 224 -29.04 -35.43 -5.64
C LYS A 224 -28.94 -34.09 -6.36
N TYR A 225 -29.92 -33.81 -7.20
CA TYR A 225 -30.05 -32.52 -7.88
C TYR A 225 -30.93 -31.60 -7.05
N GLN A 226 -30.45 -30.39 -6.80
CA GLN A 226 -31.24 -29.31 -6.23
C GLN A 226 -31.52 -28.30 -7.34
N LYS A 227 -32.81 -28.14 -7.67
CA LYS A 227 -33.30 -27.04 -8.52
C LYS A 227 -33.19 -25.72 -7.77
#